data_AF-A0A3S4PVP1-F1
#
_entry.id   AF-A0A3S4PVP1-F1
#
_cell.length_a   1.000
_cell.length_b   1.000
_cell.length_c   1.000
_cell.angle_alpha   90.00
_cell.angle_beta   90.00
_cell.angle_gamma   90.00
#
_symmetry.space_group_name_H-M   'P 1'
#
loop_
_entity.id
_entity.type
_entity.pdbx_description
1 polymer ?
#
loop_
_entity_poly.entity_id
_entity_poly.type
_entity_poly.pdbx_seq_one_letter_code
_entity_poly.pdbx_strand_id
1 'polypeptide(L)'
;MFEVLNYYRDGIESSDVLARLGLEENRFFVVSAHREENVDSERNFLSLVETLNEISEKYDFPVIVSTHPRTMKRVEAMGVKFHANVRLLKPLGFKDYNKLQLSAKAVLSDSGTINEESSILNFPALNIRQAHERPEGMEEAAVMMVGLGRERVMQGLEILESQSRGANRLLYLVHDYSCDNVSEKVVRILVSYRDYVMRTVWKKY
;
A
#
# COMPACT_ATOMS: atom_id res chain seq x y z
N MET A 1 -1.47 -1.62 13.10
CA MET A 1 -0.31 -1.25 12.25
C MET A 1 0.60 -0.20 12.89
N PHE A 2 0.05 0.81 13.58
CA PHE A 2 0.81 1.94 14.17
C PHE A 2 1.93 1.54 15.13
N GLU A 3 1.65 0.69 16.11
CA GLU A 3 2.66 0.13 17.02
C GLU A 3 3.86 -0.49 16.27
N VAL A 4 3.60 -1.30 15.24
CA VAL A 4 4.64 -1.98 14.45
C VAL A 4 5.45 -0.99 13.60
N LEU A 5 4.78 -0.05 12.93
CA LEU A 5 5.46 0.95 12.11
C LEU A 5 6.37 1.86 12.95
N ASN A 6 5.92 2.25 14.15
CA ASN A 6 6.72 3.05 15.06
C ASN A 6 7.87 2.24 15.67
N TYR A 7 7.64 0.98 16.04
CA TYR A 7 8.71 0.11 16.56
C TYR A 7 9.85 -0.06 15.55
N TYR A 8 9.54 -0.16 14.25
CA TYR A 8 10.54 -0.30 13.19
C TYR A 8 10.95 1.01 12.53
N ARG A 9 10.53 2.18 13.05
CA ARG A 9 10.70 3.50 12.41
C ARG A 9 12.16 3.77 12.03
N ASP A 10 13.08 3.61 12.99
CA ASP A 10 14.51 3.85 12.76
C ASP A 10 15.06 2.98 11.62
N GLY A 11 14.64 1.71 11.57
CA GLY A 11 15.07 0.77 10.54
C GLY A 11 14.44 1.04 9.17
N ILE A 12 13.24 1.63 9.13
CA ILE A 12 12.62 2.12 7.89
C ILE A 12 13.41 3.33 7.38
N GLU A 13 13.65 4.32 8.25
CA GLU A 13 14.33 5.56 7.87
C GLU A 13 15.77 5.34 7.43
N SER A 14 16.49 4.41 8.06
CA SER A 14 17.87 4.05 7.74
C SER A 14 18.03 3.10 6.56
N SER A 15 16.95 2.65 5.92
CA SER A 15 17.04 1.73 4.76
C SER A 15 17.73 2.42 3.58
N ASP A 16 18.68 1.71 2.97
CA ASP A 16 19.46 2.13 1.80
C ASP A 16 18.80 1.79 0.46
N VAL A 17 17.54 1.33 0.47
CA VAL A 17 16.84 0.79 -0.70
C VAL A 17 16.82 1.77 -1.89
N LEU A 18 16.70 3.07 -1.63
CA LEU A 18 16.72 4.09 -2.68
C LEU A 18 18.07 4.09 -3.42
N ALA A 19 19.18 4.03 -2.68
CA ALA A 19 20.52 3.97 -3.28
C ALA A 19 20.72 2.67 -4.04
N ARG A 20 20.32 1.53 -3.47
CA ARG A 20 20.43 0.21 -4.13
C ARG A 20 19.63 0.11 -5.43
N LEU A 21 18.50 0.82 -5.52
CA LEU A 21 17.64 0.85 -6.71
C LEU A 21 17.89 2.05 -7.63
N GLY A 22 18.80 2.97 -7.27
CA GLY A 22 19.07 4.20 -8.02
C GLY A 22 17.83 5.08 -8.15
N LEU A 23 17.12 5.32 -7.04
CA LEU A 23 15.90 6.11 -6.96
C LEU A 23 16.14 7.44 -6.23
N GLU A 24 15.50 8.49 -6.71
CA GLU A 24 15.49 9.81 -6.08
C GLU A 24 14.17 10.02 -5.34
N GLU A 25 14.21 10.58 -4.13
CA GLU A 25 12.99 10.80 -3.33
C GLU A 25 11.96 11.64 -4.10
N ASN A 26 10.68 11.25 -3.96
CA ASN A 26 9.52 11.84 -4.62
C ASN A 26 9.55 11.80 -6.16
N ARG A 27 10.46 11.01 -6.76
CA ARG A 27 10.60 10.86 -8.23
C ARG A 27 10.53 9.42 -8.71
N PHE A 28 9.65 8.64 -8.08
CA PHE A 28 9.27 7.31 -8.53
C PHE A 28 7.90 6.94 -7.96
N PHE A 29 7.24 5.94 -8.52
CA PHE A 29 6.00 5.38 -8.00
C PHE A 29 6.25 3.99 -7.43
N VAL A 30 5.46 3.61 -6.43
CA VAL A 30 5.44 2.25 -5.89
C VAL A 30 4.08 1.65 -6.17
N VAL A 31 4.09 0.43 -6.70
CA VAL A 31 2.88 -0.29 -7.06
C VAL A 31 2.89 -1.66 -6.39
N SER A 32 1.80 -1.98 -5.70
CA SER A 32 1.53 -3.33 -5.23
C SER A 32 0.16 -3.76 -5.72
N ALA A 33 0.17 -4.76 -6.61
CA ALA A 33 -1.01 -5.38 -7.18
C ALA A 33 -0.85 -6.90 -7.08
N HIS A 34 -1.51 -7.51 -6.10
CA HIS A 34 -1.38 -8.93 -5.79
C HIS A 34 -2.72 -9.66 -5.63
N ARG A 35 -3.83 -8.92 -5.61
CA ARG A 35 -5.17 -9.50 -5.47
C ARG A 35 -5.63 -10.22 -6.73
N GLU A 36 -6.31 -11.35 -6.55
CA GLU A 36 -6.80 -12.20 -7.65
C GLU A 36 -7.73 -11.42 -8.59
N GLU A 37 -8.63 -10.60 -8.04
CA GLU A 37 -9.54 -9.79 -8.83
C GLU A 37 -8.83 -8.83 -9.80
N ASN A 38 -7.62 -8.38 -9.46
CA ASN A 38 -6.84 -7.46 -10.28
C ASN A 38 -5.93 -8.19 -11.27
N VAL A 39 -5.41 -9.36 -10.89
CA VAL A 39 -4.35 -10.08 -11.65
C VAL A 39 -4.92 -11.20 -12.53
N ASP A 40 -6.04 -11.83 -12.16
CA ASP A 40 -6.59 -12.97 -12.92
C ASP A 40 -7.57 -12.58 -14.01
N SER A 41 -8.24 -11.46 -13.85
CA SER A 41 -9.07 -10.87 -14.90
C SER A 41 -8.17 -10.25 -15.95
N GLU A 42 -8.19 -10.80 -17.16
CA GLU A 42 -7.46 -10.28 -18.32
C GLU A 42 -7.75 -8.79 -18.53
N ARG A 43 -9.00 -8.37 -18.42
CA ARG A 43 -9.41 -6.97 -18.54
C ARG A 43 -8.73 -6.09 -17.48
N ASN A 44 -8.71 -6.52 -16.22
CA ASN A 44 -8.15 -5.71 -15.13
C ASN A 44 -6.63 -5.67 -15.21
N PHE A 45 -6.01 -6.77 -15.60
CA PHE A 45 -4.57 -6.86 -15.80
C PHE A 45 -4.11 -5.96 -16.96
N LEU A 46 -4.82 -5.95 -18.08
CA LEU A 46 -4.55 -5.02 -19.18
C LEU A 46 -4.72 -3.56 -18.74
N SER A 47 -5.80 -3.25 -18.01
CA SER A 47 -6.03 -1.91 -17.45
C SER A 47 -4.90 -1.47 -16.51
N LEU A 48 -4.37 -2.39 -15.70
CA LEU A 48 -3.21 -2.13 -14.85
C LEU A 48 -1.99 -1.81 -15.72
N VAL A 49 -1.65 -2.65 -16.71
CA VAL A 49 -0.51 -2.44 -17.60
C VAL A 49 -0.59 -1.09 -18.31
N GLU A 50 -1.74 -0.77 -18.90
CA GLU A 50 -1.99 0.52 -19.58
C GLU A 50 -1.80 1.70 -18.63
N THR A 51 -2.34 1.60 -17.42
CA THR A 51 -2.20 2.64 -16.39
C THR A 51 -0.74 2.83 -15.98
N LEU A 52 0.01 1.74 -15.75
CA LEU A 52 1.42 1.84 -15.36
C LEU A 52 2.29 2.43 -16.48
N ASN A 53 1.98 2.10 -17.73
CA ASN A 53 2.67 2.66 -18.89
C ASN A 53 2.37 4.15 -19.03
N GLU A 54 1.12 4.59 -18.88
CA GLU A 54 0.78 6.02 -18.96
C GLU A 54 1.41 6.83 -17.81
N ILE A 55 1.42 6.31 -16.58
CA ILE A 55 2.13 6.96 -15.46
C ILE A 55 3.60 7.13 -15.81
N SER A 56 4.24 6.07 -16.33
CA SER A 56 5.65 6.11 -16.70
C SER A 56 5.92 7.10 -17.83
N GLU A 57 5.05 7.17 -18.82
CA GLU A 57 5.17 8.07 -19.97
C GLU A 57 4.93 9.54 -19.59
N LYS A 58 3.90 9.83 -18.79
CA LYS A 58 3.56 11.21 -18.38
C LYS A 58 4.63 11.81 -17.48
N TYR A 59 5.14 11.05 -16.51
CA TYR A 59 6.06 11.57 -15.49
C TYR A 59 7.54 11.32 -15.82
N ASP A 60 7.84 10.43 -16.76
CA ASP A 60 9.20 9.95 -17.07
C ASP A 60 9.98 9.47 -15.81
N PHE A 61 9.25 8.89 -14.85
CA PHE A 61 9.80 8.41 -13.57
C PHE A 61 9.75 6.89 -13.49
N PRO A 62 10.65 6.26 -12.70
CA PRO A 62 10.56 4.84 -12.40
C PRO A 62 9.23 4.46 -11.75
N VAL A 63 8.66 3.33 -12.17
CA VAL A 63 7.49 2.71 -11.54
C VAL A 63 7.92 1.36 -10.98
N ILE A 64 8.04 1.28 -9.66
CA ILE A 64 8.49 0.09 -8.95
C ILE A 64 7.30 -0.78 -8.61
N VAL A 65 7.19 -1.93 -9.28
CA VAL A 65 6.11 -2.88 -9.06
C VAL A 65 6.63 -4.03 -8.22
N SER A 66 6.14 -4.16 -6.99
CA SER A 66 6.39 -5.34 -6.16
C SER A 66 5.52 -6.48 -6.68
N THR A 67 6.09 -7.36 -7.50
CA THR A 67 5.33 -8.42 -8.18
C THR A 67 5.42 -9.77 -7.47
N HIS A 68 4.28 -10.45 -7.39
CA HIS A 68 4.25 -11.87 -7.07
C HIS A 68 4.66 -12.70 -8.31
N PRO A 69 5.30 -13.88 -8.16
CA PRO A 69 5.61 -14.78 -9.27
C PRO A 69 4.44 -15.09 -10.20
N ARG A 70 3.20 -15.07 -9.69
CA ARG A 70 1.96 -15.24 -10.48
C ARG A 70 1.78 -14.13 -11.52
N THR A 71 2.00 -12.86 -11.11
CA THR A 71 1.89 -11.70 -11.99
C THR A 71 2.92 -11.77 -13.10
N MET A 72 4.18 -12.15 -12.79
CA MET A 72 5.22 -12.34 -13.81
C MET A 72 4.83 -13.40 -14.86
N LYS A 73 4.26 -14.54 -14.44
CA LYS A 73 3.78 -15.56 -15.39
C LYS A 73 2.66 -15.04 -16.31
N ARG A 74 1.78 -14.18 -15.80
CA ARG A 74 0.72 -13.54 -16.60
C ARG A 74 1.28 -12.57 -17.63
N VAL A 75 2.29 -11.78 -17.23
CA VAL A 75 3.02 -10.89 -18.14
C VAL A 75 3.57 -11.68 -19.33
N GLU A 76 4.25 -12.78 -19.05
CA GLU A 76 4.82 -13.67 -20.07
C GLU A 76 3.74 -14.31 -20.95
N ALA A 77 2.68 -14.84 -20.34
CA ALA A 77 1.61 -15.53 -21.07
C ALA A 77 0.81 -14.61 -21.99
N MET A 78 0.59 -13.36 -21.60
CA MET A 78 -0.18 -12.39 -22.39
C MET A 78 0.67 -11.56 -23.35
N GLY A 79 2.00 -11.68 -23.30
CA GLY A 79 2.90 -10.93 -24.18
C GLY A 79 2.82 -9.41 -24.01
N VAL A 80 2.36 -8.94 -22.85
CA VAL A 80 2.21 -7.50 -22.57
C VAL A 80 3.59 -6.86 -22.42
N LYS A 81 3.71 -5.61 -22.88
CA LYS A 81 4.95 -4.83 -22.77
C LYS A 81 4.75 -3.68 -21.80
N PHE A 82 5.65 -3.59 -20.84
CA PHE A 82 5.74 -2.43 -19.98
C PHE A 82 6.66 -1.38 -20.58
N HIS A 83 6.43 -0.13 -20.20
CA HIS A 83 7.34 0.98 -20.46
C HIS A 83 8.71 0.71 -19.81
N ALA A 84 9.79 1.24 -20.39
CA ALA A 84 11.16 0.97 -19.93
C ALA A 84 11.43 1.40 -18.48
N ASN A 85 10.66 2.37 -17.97
CA ASN A 85 10.75 2.84 -16.59
C ASN A 85 10.01 1.95 -15.58
N VAL A 86 9.20 0.99 -16.02
CA VAL A 86 8.50 0.05 -15.13
C VAL A 86 9.46 -1.08 -14.75
N ARG A 87 9.71 -1.23 -13.45
CA ARG A 87 10.62 -2.24 -12.91
C ARG A 87 9.82 -3.23 -12.07
N LEU A 88 9.72 -4.45 -12.55
CA LEU A 88 9.13 -5.55 -11.79
C LEU A 88 10.18 -6.11 -10.84
N LEU A 89 9.94 -5.97 -9.53
CA LEU A 89 10.83 -6.46 -8.49
C LEU A 89 10.21 -7.66 -7.78
N LYS A 90 11.09 -8.48 -7.18
CA LYS A 90 10.68 -9.48 -6.19
C LYS A 90 10.13 -8.77 -4.95
N PRO A 91 9.28 -9.44 -4.14
CA PRO A 91 8.79 -8.88 -2.89
C PRO A 91 9.95 -8.37 -2.01
N LEU A 92 9.80 -7.15 -1.51
CA LEU A 92 10.79 -6.47 -0.66
C LEU A 92 10.54 -6.76 0.82
N GLY A 93 11.60 -6.65 1.63
CA GLY A 93 11.48 -6.73 3.08
C GLY A 93 10.67 -5.55 3.64
N PHE A 94 10.08 -5.73 4.83
CA PHE A 94 9.19 -4.74 5.45
C PHE A 94 9.79 -3.33 5.53
N LYS A 95 11.04 -3.20 6.01
CA LYS A 95 11.70 -1.90 6.18
C LYS A 95 11.92 -1.18 4.85
N ASP A 96 12.45 -1.91 3.86
CA ASP A 96 12.69 -1.39 2.51
C ASP A 96 11.40 -0.97 1.82
N TYR A 97 10.34 -1.79 1.93
CA TYR A 97 9.07 -1.48 1.29
C TYR A 97 8.43 -0.22 1.89
N ASN A 98 8.42 -0.07 3.22
CA ASN A 98 7.93 1.14 3.88
C ASN A 98 8.79 2.37 3.56
N LYS A 99 10.12 2.21 3.43
CA LYS A 99 10.99 3.31 2.99
C LYS A 99 10.64 3.76 1.58
N LEU A 100 10.38 2.82 0.67
CA LEU A 100 9.91 3.15 -0.68
C LEU A 100 8.56 3.86 -0.64
N GLN A 101 7.60 3.43 0.17
CA GLN A 101 6.30 4.09 0.29
C GLN A 101 6.43 5.55 0.76
N LEU A 102 7.22 5.78 1.81
CA LEU A 102 7.48 7.12 2.35
C LEU A 102 8.11 8.07 1.32
N SER A 103 9.04 7.54 0.52
CA SER A 103 9.83 8.31 -0.44
C SER A 103 9.24 8.32 -1.86
N ALA A 104 8.15 7.64 -2.15
CA ALA A 104 7.53 7.60 -3.48
C ALA A 104 6.74 8.88 -3.79
N LYS A 105 6.70 9.32 -5.04
CA LYS A 105 5.79 10.37 -5.51
C LYS A 105 4.33 10.02 -5.20
N ALA A 106 3.93 8.78 -5.43
CA ALA A 106 2.69 8.22 -4.92
C ALA A 106 2.79 6.70 -4.88
N VAL A 107 1.98 6.10 -4.01
CA VAL A 107 1.83 4.65 -3.90
C VAL A 107 0.48 4.24 -4.51
N LEU A 108 0.46 3.26 -5.39
CA LEU A 108 -0.76 2.63 -5.89
C LEU A 108 -0.83 1.22 -5.31
N SER A 109 -1.84 0.90 -4.52
CA SER A 109 -1.89 -0.41 -3.87
C SER A 109 -3.28 -1.00 -3.74
N ASP A 110 -3.36 -2.32 -3.92
CA ASP A 110 -4.52 -3.15 -3.55
C ASP A 110 -4.35 -3.85 -2.19
N SER A 111 -3.32 -3.47 -1.42
CA SER A 111 -3.12 -3.97 -0.06
C SER A 111 -4.30 -3.55 0.84
N GLY A 112 -4.74 -4.48 1.70
CA GLY A 112 -5.72 -4.16 2.74
C GLY A 112 -5.18 -3.15 3.76
N THR A 113 -3.86 -3.04 3.88
CA THR A 113 -3.18 -2.15 4.83
C THR A 113 -2.87 -0.77 4.27
N ILE A 114 -3.09 -0.48 2.97
CA ILE A 114 -2.68 0.80 2.39
C ILE A 114 -3.36 2.00 3.07
N ASN A 115 -4.62 1.84 3.49
CA ASN A 115 -5.33 2.85 4.26
C ASN A 115 -4.62 3.13 5.60
N GLU A 116 -4.21 2.08 6.32
CA GLU A 116 -3.50 2.20 7.58
C GLU A 116 -2.11 2.81 7.36
N GLU A 117 -1.32 2.28 6.42
CA GLU A 117 0.06 2.71 6.15
C GLU A 117 0.11 4.18 5.71
N SER A 118 -0.69 4.57 4.70
CA SER A 118 -0.80 5.94 4.21
C SER A 118 -1.26 6.88 5.33
N SER A 119 -2.32 6.49 6.04
CA SER A 119 -2.85 7.28 7.15
C SER A 119 -1.85 7.41 8.29
N ILE A 120 -1.07 6.40 8.64
CA ILE A 120 -0.12 6.47 9.77
C ILE A 120 1.13 7.25 9.38
N LEU A 121 1.71 6.95 8.22
CA LEU A 121 3.01 7.48 7.78
C LEU A 121 2.90 8.78 6.98
N ASN A 122 1.69 9.20 6.61
CA ASN A 122 1.39 10.42 5.87
C ASN A 122 2.16 10.51 4.53
N PHE A 123 1.97 9.52 3.66
CA PHE A 123 2.44 9.55 2.28
C PHE A 123 1.26 9.52 1.29
N PRO A 124 1.39 10.07 0.07
CA PRO A 124 0.31 10.07 -0.92
C PRO A 124 0.07 8.69 -1.50
N ALA A 125 -1.17 8.24 -1.50
CA ALA A 125 -1.52 6.92 -2.00
C ALA A 125 -2.93 6.84 -2.62
N LEU A 126 -3.03 5.91 -3.58
CA LEU A 126 -4.26 5.52 -4.24
C LEU A 126 -4.54 4.04 -3.95
N ASN A 127 -5.80 3.77 -3.60
CA ASN A 127 -6.30 2.41 -3.49
C ASN A 127 -6.87 1.98 -4.84
N ILE A 128 -6.25 0.98 -5.46
CA ILE A 128 -6.60 0.51 -6.81
C ILE A 128 -7.65 -0.61 -6.79
N ARG A 129 -8.36 -0.81 -5.67
CA ARG A 129 -9.49 -1.75 -5.55
C ARG A 129 -10.79 -1.11 -6.03
N GLN A 130 -11.78 -1.96 -6.30
CA GLN A 130 -13.17 -1.55 -6.60
C GLN A 130 -14.09 -1.57 -5.38
N ALA A 131 -13.68 -2.27 -4.32
CA ALA A 131 -14.34 -2.31 -3.02
C ALA A 131 -13.30 -2.51 -1.92
N HIS A 132 -13.57 -2.00 -0.72
CA HIS A 132 -12.68 -2.12 0.43
C HIS A 132 -13.45 -2.27 1.74
N GLU A 133 -12.77 -2.82 2.74
CA GLU A 133 -13.28 -3.15 4.08
C GLU A 133 -12.90 -2.12 5.16
N ARG A 134 -12.48 -0.92 4.74
CA ARG A 134 -11.86 0.12 5.61
C ARG A 134 -12.62 1.45 5.54
N PRO A 135 -13.92 1.53 5.90
CA PRO A 135 -14.69 2.76 5.82
C PRO A 135 -14.05 3.92 6.58
N GLU A 136 -13.41 3.64 7.72
CA GLU A 136 -12.69 4.61 8.56
C GLU A 136 -11.56 5.32 7.80
N GLY A 137 -10.97 4.65 6.78
CA GLY A 137 -9.99 5.28 5.89
C GLY A 137 -10.59 6.30 4.93
N MET A 138 -11.86 6.12 4.53
CA MET A 138 -12.56 7.04 3.62
C MET A 138 -13.18 8.22 4.36
N GLU A 139 -13.55 8.04 5.62
CA GLU A 139 -14.04 9.12 6.49
C GLU A 139 -13.00 10.25 6.62
N GLU A 140 -11.72 9.90 6.72
CA GLU A 140 -10.60 10.87 6.74
C GLU A 140 -9.91 11.05 5.38
N ALA A 141 -10.44 10.42 4.32
CA ALA A 141 -9.88 10.43 2.98
C ALA A 141 -8.37 10.06 2.92
N ALA A 142 -7.92 9.14 3.78
CA ALA A 142 -6.52 8.75 3.91
C ALA A 142 -5.87 8.24 2.60
N VAL A 143 -6.70 7.68 1.71
CA VAL A 143 -6.39 7.35 0.32
C VAL A 143 -7.66 7.55 -0.52
N MET A 144 -7.50 7.67 -1.84
CA MET A 144 -8.63 7.65 -2.78
C MET A 144 -8.79 6.26 -3.39
N MET A 145 -9.99 5.69 -3.33
CA MET A 145 -10.32 4.46 -4.06
C MET A 145 -10.63 4.78 -5.52
N VAL A 146 -9.72 4.41 -6.42
CA VAL A 146 -9.74 4.81 -7.83
C VAL A 146 -9.94 3.63 -8.80
N GLY A 147 -9.88 2.39 -8.30
CA GLY A 147 -9.83 1.20 -9.14
C GLY A 147 -8.59 1.16 -10.03
N LEU A 148 -8.67 0.43 -11.14
CA LEU A 148 -7.58 0.27 -12.11
C LEU A 148 -7.76 1.11 -13.39
N GLY A 149 -8.79 1.95 -13.42
CA GLY A 149 -9.12 2.75 -14.59
C GLY A 149 -8.15 3.92 -14.74
N ARG A 150 -7.49 3.96 -15.90
CA ARG A 150 -6.54 4.99 -16.31
C ARG A 150 -6.95 6.42 -15.92
N GLU A 151 -8.12 6.86 -16.39
CA GLU A 151 -8.63 8.21 -16.16
C GLU A 151 -8.69 8.56 -14.66
N ARG A 152 -9.25 7.67 -13.84
CA ARG A 152 -9.45 7.94 -12.41
C ARG A 152 -8.13 7.91 -11.64
N VAL A 153 -7.21 7.03 -12.03
CA VAL A 153 -5.86 6.99 -11.46
C VAL A 153 -5.13 8.30 -11.74
N MET A 154 -5.16 8.78 -12.98
CA MET A 154 -4.47 10.03 -13.34
C MET A 154 -5.07 11.26 -12.64
N GLN A 155 -6.41 11.33 -12.51
CA GLN A 155 -7.07 12.37 -11.71
C GLN A 155 -6.68 12.30 -10.23
N GLY A 156 -6.61 11.08 -9.66
CA GLY A 156 -6.16 10.88 -8.29
C GLY A 156 -4.72 11.35 -8.09
N LEU A 157 -3.82 11.02 -9.01
CA LEU A 157 -2.43 11.46 -8.97
C LEU A 157 -2.29 12.98 -9.03
N GLU A 158 -3.11 13.66 -9.84
CA GLU A 158 -3.14 15.13 -9.92
C GLU A 158 -3.55 15.76 -8.57
N ILE A 159 -4.58 15.23 -7.91
CA ILE A 159 -5.00 15.70 -6.57
C ILE A 159 -3.85 15.52 -5.56
N LEU A 160 -3.16 14.37 -5.61
CA LEU A 160 -2.05 14.04 -4.71
C LEU A 160 -0.81 14.93 -4.90
N GLU A 161 -0.68 15.69 -5.99
CA GLU A 161 0.47 16.58 -6.21
C GLU A 161 0.60 17.66 -5.14
N SER A 162 -0.52 18.06 -4.54
CA SER A 162 -0.58 19.06 -3.48
C SER A 162 -0.54 18.49 -2.06
N GLN A 163 -0.57 17.16 -1.90
CA GLN A 163 -0.61 16.53 -0.58
C GLN A 163 0.74 16.65 0.14
N SER A 164 0.71 17.21 1.34
CA SER A 164 1.86 17.30 2.23
C SER A 164 2.25 15.94 2.83
N ARG A 165 3.49 15.83 3.31
CA ARG A 165 4.08 14.58 3.80
C ARG A 165 4.70 14.73 5.19
N GLY A 166 4.95 13.60 5.84
CA GLY A 166 5.66 13.55 7.11
C GLY A 166 4.87 14.24 8.23
N ALA A 167 5.50 15.15 8.96
CA ALA A 167 4.84 15.86 10.07
C ALA A 167 3.76 16.86 9.62
N ASN A 168 3.86 17.40 8.39
CA ASN A 168 2.87 18.33 7.87
C ASN A 168 1.72 17.56 7.21
N ARG A 169 0.50 17.73 7.72
CA ARG A 169 -0.68 16.98 7.31
C ARG A 169 -1.75 17.90 6.73
N LEU A 170 -2.23 17.53 5.54
CA LEU A 170 -3.43 18.11 4.96
C LEU A 170 -4.71 17.45 5.51
N LEU A 171 -4.67 16.13 5.71
CA LEU A 171 -5.77 15.31 6.21
C LEU A 171 -5.44 14.71 7.57
N TYR A 172 -6.45 14.45 8.39
CA TYR A 172 -6.23 13.91 9.74
C TYR A 172 -5.74 12.46 9.70
N LEU A 173 -5.04 12.08 10.77
CA LEU A 173 -4.76 10.67 11.04
C LEU A 173 -6.08 10.02 11.45
N VAL A 174 -6.40 8.88 10.84
CA VAL A 174 -7.56 8.08 11.25
C VAL A 174 -7.36 7.67 12.71
N HIS A 175 -8.25 8.13 13.57
CA HIS A 175 -8.11 8.01 15.02
C HIS A 175 -7.93 6.56 15.45
N ASP A 176 -8.71 5.63 14.89
CA ASP A 176 -8.67 4.22 15.26
C ASP A 176 -7.38 3.50 14.85
N TYR A 177 -6.60 4.08 13.94
CA TYR A 177 -5.29 3.57 13.57
C TYR A 177 -4.19 4.01 14.54
N SER A 178 -4.41 5.04 15.38
CA SER A 178 -3.38 5.67 16.21
C SER A 178 -2.96 4.90 17.46
N CYS A 179 -3.55 3.72 17.71
CA CYS A 179 -3.28 2.92 18.90
C CYS A 179 -1.87 2.31 18.89
N ASP A 180 -1.10 2.55 19.97
CA ASP A 180 0.30 2.15 20.11
C ASP A 180 0.56 0.96 21.06
N ASN A 181 -0.48 0.46 21.72
CA ASN A 181 -0.39 -0.62 22.71
C ASN A 181 -1.34 -1.79 22.41
N VAL A 182 -1.52 -2.11 21.12
CA VAL A 182 -2.45 -3.16 20.69
C VAL A 182 -2.00 -4.52 21.22
N SER A 183 -0.70 -4.81 21.21
CA SER A 183 -0.14 -6.06 21.73
C SER A 183 -0.56 -6.32 23.19
N GLU A 184 -0.42 -5.31 24.05
CA GLU A 184 -0.81 -5.36 25.47
C GLU A 184 -2.32 -5.58 25.65
N LYS A 185 -3.15 -4.91 24.85
CA LYS A 185 -4.61 -5.09 24.88
C LYS A 185 -4.98 -6.53 24.53
N VAL A 186 -4.37 -7.11 23.50
CA VAL A 186 -4.65 -8.49 23.07
C VAL A 186 -4.28 -9.49 24.16
N VAL A 187 -3.11 -9.35 24.81
CA VAL A 187 -2.71 -10.23 25.93
C VAL A 187 -3.74 -10.18 27.06
N ARG A 188 -4.17 -8.98 27.48
CA ARG A 188 -5.16 -8.81 28.54
C ARG A 188 -6.51 -9.43 28.18
N ILE A 189 -6.97 -9.27 26.93
CA ILE A 189 -8.22 -9.86 26.44
C ILE A 189 -8.12 -11.39 26.46
N LEU A 190 -7.04 -11.97 25.93
CA LEU A 190 -6.87 -13.42 25.89
C LEU A 190 -6.88 -14.03 27.29
N VAL A 191 -6.13 -13.46 28.24
CA VAL A 191 -6.11 -13.93 29.63
C VAL A 191 -7.48 -13.79 30.28
N SER A 192 -8.19 -12.69 30.05
CA SER A 192 -9.50 -12.43 30.67
C SER A 192 -10.60 -13.36 30.16
N TYR A 193 -10.57 -13.72 28.87
CA TYR A 193 -11.67 -14.47 28.24
C TYR A 193 -11.42 -15.98 28.13
N ARG A 194 -10.19 -16.47 28.37
CA ARG A 194 -9.86 -17.91 28.25
C ARG A 194 -10.83 -18.79 29.04
N ASP A 195 -10.94 -18.59 30.35
CA ASP A 195 -11.80 -19.43 31.20
C ASP A 195 -13.29 -19.16 30.97
N TYR A 196 -13.64 -17.92 30.65
CA TYR A 196 -15.01 -17.55 30.29
C TYR A 196 -15.50 -18.33 29.07
N VAL A 197 -14.70 -18.41 28.00
CA VAL A 197 -15.03 -19.15 26.76
C VAL A 197 -15.07 -20.66 27.03
N MET A 198 -14.13 -21.20 27.80
CA MET A 198 -14.12 -22.62 28.16
C MET A 198 -15.41 -23.05 28.87
N ARG A 199 -15.91 -22.21 29.78
CA ARG A 199 -17.16 -22.47 30.49
C ARG A 199 -18.40 -22.23 29.63
N THR A 200 -18.49 -21.08 28.94
CA THR A 200 -19.75 -20.65 28.31
C THR A 200 -19.99 -21.25 26.93
N VAL A 201 -18.94 -21.48 26.15
CA VAL A 201 -19.00 -22.06 24.80
C VAL A 201 -18.77 -23.57 24.87
N TRP A 202 -17.65 -23.99 25.47
CA TRP A 202 -17.21 -25.39 25.44
C TRP A 202 -17.77 -26.27 26.58
N LYS A 203 -18.46 -25.68 27.56
CA LYS A 203 -19.03 -26.38 28.73
C LYS A 203 -18.00 -27.22 29.50
N LYS A 204 -16.75 -26.77 29.54
CA LYS A 204 -15.67 -27.36 30.33
C LYS A 204 -15.54 -26.58 31.64
N TYR A 205 -15.84 -27.25 32.75
CA TYR A 205 -15.83 -26.70 34.12
C TYR A 205 -14.54 -27.07 34.85
#